data_AF-A0A644ZXQ1-F1
#
_entry.id   AF-A0A644ZXQ1-F1
#
_cell.length_a   1.000
_cell.length_b   1.000
_cell.length_c   1.000
_cell.angle_alpha   90.00
_cell.angle_beta   90.00
_cell.angle_gamma   90.00
#
_symmetry.space_group_name_H-M   'P 1'
#
loop_
_entity.id
_entity.type
_entity.pdbx_description
1 polymer ?
#
loop_
_entity_poly.entity_id
_entity_poly.type
_entity_poly.pdbx_seq_one_letter_code
_entity_poly.pdbx_strand_id
1 'polypeptide(L)'
;MFICHIEQELITHKRIVVISPPLVERELGFDLWLQKVVKLSQELSVPVLHLGHPDTQAVISSKKNGGAPFIFKQFVDWHDPLSCGDNIREDDMIIFVSAHQGYLSHMSILDHLPTRLEERFPHHSRIVIYPKQRVVEGLLESDDSLFVPSNF
;
A
#
# COMPACT_ATOMS: atom_id res chain seq x y z
N MET A 1 7.37 -4.49 3.61
CA MET A 1 8.53 -3.63 3.29
C MET A 1 8.03 -2.24 2.91
N PHE A 2 8.78 -1.18 3.23
CA PHE A 2 8.49 0.18 2.79
C PHE A 2 9.66 0.61 1.89
N ILE A 3 9.39 1.01 0.66
CA ILE A 3 10.38 1.61 -0.24
C ILE A 3 10.07 3.08 -0.33
N CYS A 4 11.01 3.93 0.08
CA CYS A 4 10.83 5.37 0.14
C CYS A 4 11.78 6.04 -0.86
N HIS A 5 11.26 7.03 -1.57
CA HIS A 5 12.03 7.99 -2.34
C HIS A 5 11.61 9.38 -1.86
N ILE A 6 12.51 10.06 -1.15
CA ILE A 6 12.24 11.36 -0.53
C ILE A 6 12.99 12.40 -1.33
N GLU A 7 12.27 13.12 -2.18
CA GLU A 7 12.81 14.15 -3.08
C GLU A 7 12.72 15.53 -2.42
N GLN A 8 11.59 15.81 -1.76
CA GLN A 8 11.31 17.08 -1.09
C GLN A 8 11.62 16.99 0.40
N GLU A 9 11.97 18.12 1.02
CA GLU A 9 12.15 18.19 2.47
C GLU A 9 10.86 17.79 3.19
N LEU A 10 10.97 17.01 4.27
CA LEU A 10 9.78 16.52 4.97
C LEU A 10 8.84 17.64 5.44
N ILE A 11 9.40 18.79 5.82
CA ILE A 11 8.66 19.97 6.32
C ILE A 11 7.87 20.71 5.23
N THR A 12 8.17 20.50 3.95
CA THR A 12 7.48 21.23 2.86
C THR A 12 6.14 20.61 2.52
N HIS A 13 5.94 19.33 2.83
CA HIS A 13 4.69 18.62 2.54
C HIS A 13 3.52 19.25 3.31
N LYS A 14 2.37 19.38 2.65
CA LYS A 14 1.13 19.90 3.27
C LYS A 14 0.06 18.85 3.48
N ARG A 15 0.21 17.68 2.87
CA ARG A 15 -0.75 16.57 2.94
C ARG A 15 -0.09 15.28 2.46
N ILE A 16 -0.56 14.16 3.00
CA ILE A 16 -0.18 12.82 2.55
C ILE A 16 -1.34 12.25 1.73
N VAL A 17 -1.09 11.80 0.51
CA VAL A 17 -2.08 11.13 -0.35
C VAL A 17 -1.82 9.63 -0.31
N VAL A 18 -2.73 8.87 0.32
CA VAL A 18 -2.67 7.41 0.40
C VAL A 18 -3.59 6.81 -0.65
N ILE A 19 -3.03 6.02 -1.55
CA ILE A 19 -3.75 5.25 -2.57
C ILE A 19 -3.70 3.78 -2.17
N SER A 20 -4.86 3.11 -2.12
CA SER A 20 -4.89 1.67 -1.81
C SER A 20 -5.90 0.90 -2.67
N PRO A 21 -5.59 -0.34 -3.06
CA PRO A 21 -6.54 -1.24 -3.72
C PRO A 21 -7.75 -1.54 -2.82
N PRO A 22 -8.86 -2.03 -3.40
CA PRO A 22 -9.98 -2.56 -2.63
C PRO A 22 -9.53 -3.77 -1.81
N LEU A 23 -10.22 -4.06 -0.70
CA LEU A 23 -9.99 -5.21 0.17
C LEU A 23 -8.65 -5.21 0.94
N VAL A 24 -7.85 -4.14 0.83
CA VAL A 24 -6.56 -4.02 1.54
C VAL A 24 -6.73 -4.12 3.06
N GLU A 25 -7.91 -3.81 3.59
CA GLU A 25 -8.26 -3.95 5.01
C GLU A 25 -8.31 -5.39 5.52
N ARG A 26 -8.32 -6.37 4.60
CA ARG A 26 -8.29 -7.80 4.90
C ARG A 26 -6.87 -8.39 4.90
N GLU A 27 -5.88 -7.60 4.53
CA GLU A 27 -4.52 -8.07 4.35
C GLU A 27 -3.71 -8.10 5.64
N LEU A 28 -2.78 -9.06 5.72
CA LEU A 28 -1.81 -9.10 6.81
C LEU A 28 -0.89 -7.88 6.73
N GLY A 29 -0.93 -7.06 7.78
CA GLY A 29 -0.18 -5.82 7.86
C GLY A 29 -0.99 -4.55 7.62
N PHE A 30 -2.31 -4.65 7.40
CA PHE A 30 -3.19 -3.49 7.32
C PHE A 30 -3.02 -2.54 8.52
N ASP A 31 -3.15 -3.08 9.73
CA ASP A 31 -3.04 -2.29 10.96
C ASP A 31 -1.65 -1.65 11.11
N LEU A 32 -0.60 -2.37 10.69
CA LEU A 32 0.78 -1.89 10.79
C LEU A 32 1.03 -0.68 9.88
N TRP A 33 0.62 -0.75 8.61
CA TRP A 33 0.84 0.37 7.71
C TRP A 33 -0.06 1.55 8.06
N LEU A 34 -1.29 1.30 8.48
CA LEU A 34 -2.21 2.35 8.92
C LEU A 34 -1.63 3.11 10.12
N GLN A 35 -1.12 2.39 11.13
CA GLN A 35 -0.44 3.01 12.29
C GLN A 35 0.76 3.87 11.87
N LYS A 36 1.57 3.40 10.91
CA LYS A 36 2.73 4.16 10.41
C LYS A 36 2.31 5.42 9.65
N VAL A 37 1.27 5.34 8.82
CA VAL A 37 0.70 6.51 8.12
C VAL A 37 0.15 7.52 9.11
N VAL A 38 -0.61 7.07 10.11
CA VAL A 38 -1.13 7.92 11.20
C VAL A 38 0.01 8.61 11.92
N LYS A 39 1.05 7.86 12.31
CA LYS A 39 2.22 8.42 13.00
C LYS A 39 2.94 9.45 12.14
N LEU A 40 3.17 9.15 10.86
CA LEU A 40 3.81 10.08 9.92
C LEU A 40 3.00 11.38 9.76
N SER A 41 1.68 11.27 9.61
CA SER A 41 0.77 12.43 9.55
C SER A 41 0.87 13.31 10.81
N GLN A 42 0.97 12.70 11.99
CA GLN A 42 1.14 13.43 13.26
C GLN A 42 2.50 14.13 13.35
N GLU A 43 3.59 13.42 13.03
CA GLU A 43 4.95 14.00 13.08
C GLU A 43 5.10 15.18 12.11
N LEU A 44 4.50 15.08 10.92
CA LEU A 44 4.50 16.16 9.94
C LEU A 44 3.42 17.21 10.20
N SER A 45 2.48 16.96 11.11
CA SER A 45 1.31 17.82 11.37
C SER A 45 0.50 18.13 10.10
N VAL A 46 0.32 17.14 9.22
CA VAL A 46 -0.41 17.26 7.95
C VAL A 46 -1.58 16.27 7.86
N PRO A 47 -2.68 16.60 7.17
CA PRO A 47 -3.78 15.67 6.91
C PRO A 47 -3.39 14.54 5.96
N VAL A 48 -4.19 13.48 6.02
CA VAL A 48 -4.15 12.36 5.07
C VAL A 48 -5.37 12.43 4.16
N LEU A 49 -5.17 12.48 2.85
CA LEU A 49 -6.20 12.16 1.86
C LEU A 49 -6.08 10.70 1.49
N HIS A 50 -7.13 9.91 1.74
CA HIS A 50 -7.20 8.52 1.28
C HIS A 50 -8.05 8.41 0.01
N LEU A 51 -7.48 7.75 -1.00
CA LEU A 51 -8.07 7.40 -2.29
C LEU A 51 -8.25 5.88 -2.34
N GLY A 52 -9.49 5.41 -2.32
CA GLY A 52 -9.79 3.98 -2.42
C GLY A 52 -11.25 3.65 -2.21
N HIS A 53 -11.52 2.36 -1.96
CA HIS A 53 -12.88 1.85 -1.83
C HIS A 53 -13.56 2.32 -0.52
N PRO A 54 -14.86 2.67 -0.52
CA PRO A 54 -15.57 3.14 0.68
C PRO A 54 -15.55 2.15 1.85
N ASP A 55 -15.61 0.84 1.58
CA ASP A 55 -15.52 -0.19 2.63
C ASP A 55 -14.18 -0.15 3.37
N THR A 56 -13.07 -0.01 2.64
CA THR A 56 -11.74 0.20 3.21
C THR A 56 -11.72 1.49 4.04
N GLN A 57 -12.33 2.56 3.55
CA GLN A 57 -12.40 3.85 4.24
C GLN A 57 -13.16 3.76 5.57
N ALA A 58 -14.26 3.00 5.61
CA ALA A 58 -15.01 2.75 6.84
C ALA A 58 -14.13 2.03 7.89
N VAL A 59 -13.32 1.06 7.45
CA VAL A 59 -12.39 0.35 8.34
C VAL A 59 -11.22 1.24 8.78
N ILE A 60 -10.67 2.07 7.89
CA ILE A 60 -9.67 3.08 8.26
C ILE A 60 -10.24 4.03 9.31
N SER A 61 -11.47 4.52 9.10
CA SER A 61 -12.10 5.47 10.01
C SER A 61 -12.35 4.91 11.40
N SER A 62 -12.66 3.61 11.52
CA SER A 62 -12.88 2.96 12.82
C SER A 62 -11.58 2.57 13.54
N LYS A 63 -10.50 2.31 12.79
CA LYS A 63 -9.21 1.87 13.35
C LYS A 63 -8.18 2.97 13.52
N LYS A 64 -8.31 4.11 12.83
CA LYS A 64 -7.37 5.22 12.97
C LYS A 64 -7.45 5.79 14.38
N ASN A 65 -6.38 5.61 15.15
CA ASN A 65 -6.22 6.20 16.47
C ASN A 65 -5.42 7.50 16.37
N GLY A 66 -5.45 8.37 17.39
CA GLY A 66 -4.50 9.48 17.50
C GLY A 66 -4.82 10.78 16.75
N GLY A 67 -6.06 10.99 16.30
CA GLY A 67 -6.51 12.32 15.85
C GLY A 67 -5.94 12.83 14.52
N ALA A 68 -5.17 12.02 13.78
CA ALA A 68 -4.75 12.36 12.42
C ALA A 68 -5.99 12.70 11.55
N PRO A 69 -6.02 13.87 10.89
CA PRO A 69 -7.16 14.27 10.08
C PRO A 69 -7.14 13.49 8.77
N PHE A 70 -8.11 12.59 8.59
CA PHE A 70 -8.32 11.85 7.36
C PHE A 70 -9.46 12.48 6.56
N ILE A 71 -9.20 12.68 5.27
CA ILE A 71 -10.18 13.04 4.26
C ILE A 71 -10.32 11.82 3.36
N PHE A 72 -11.55 11.37 3.15
CA PHE A 72 -11.84 10.21 2.30
C PHE A 72 -12.40 10.67 0.97
N LYS A 73 -11.79 10.23 -0.13
CA LYS A 73 -12.33 10.39 -1.47
C LYS A 73 -12.43 9.03 -2.13
N GLN A 74 -13.64 8.68 -2.54
CA GLN A 74 -13.90 7.41 -3.20
C GLN A 74 -13.08 7.30 -4.48
N PHE A 75 -12.39 6.17 -4.63
CA PHE A 75 -11.69 5.79 -5.85
C PHE A 75 -11.90 4.30 -6.10
N VAL A 76 -12.69 3.98 -7.12
CA VAL A 76 -13.14 2.61 -7.43
C VAL A 76 -13.02 2.25 -8.92
N ASP A 77 -12.74 3.23 -9.78
CA ASP A 77 -12.52 2.98 -11.20
C ASP A 77 -11.06 2.65 -11.46
N TRP A 78 -10.78 1.36 -11.49
CA TRP A 78 -9.45 0.84 -11.71
C TRP A 78 -9.13 0.57 -13.18
N HIS A 79 -10.01 0.95 -14.13
CA HIS A 79 -9.68 0.85 -15.57
C HIS A 79 -8.56 1.82 -15.96
N ASP A 80 -8.50 2.99 -15.31
CA ASP A 80 -7.34 3.87 -15.36
C ASP A 80 -6.91 4.27 -13.94
N PRO A 81 -6.06 3.46 -13.28
CA PRO A 81 -5.61 3.75 -11.92
C PRO A 81 -4.80 5.05 -11.82
N LEU A 82 -4.19 5.53 -12.92
CA LEU A 82 -3.36 6.74 -12.89
C LEU A 82 -4.22 8.00 -12.74
N SER A 83 -5.52 7.94 -13.06
CA SER A 83 -6.49 9.03 -12.82
C SER A 83 -6.60 9.45 -11.34
N CYS A 84 -6.16 8.60 -10.40
CA CYS A 84 -6.04 9.00 -8.99
C CYS A 84 -5.14 10.24 -8.83
N GLY A 85 -4.18 10.43 -9.74
CA GLY A 85 -3.25 11.55 -9.81
C GLY A 85 -3.90 12.92 -9.96
N ASP A 86 -5.16 13.00 -10.39
CA ASP A 86 -5.89 14.27 -10.50
C ASP A 86 -6.20 14.89 -9.12
N ASN A 87 -5.94 14.14 -8.05
CA ASN A 87 -6.09 14.57 -6.67
C ASN A 87 -4.77 14.97 -5.99
N ILE A 88 -3.65 14.77 -6.69
CA ILE A 88 -2.29 15.00 -6.20
C ILE A 88 -1.87 16.43 -6.55
N ARG A 89 -1.37 17.14 -5.54
CA ARG A 89 -0.85 18.52 -5.61
C ARG A 89 0.67 18.50 -5.49
N GLU A 90 1.30 19.61 -5.84
CA GLU A 90 2.77 19.76 -5.86
C GLU A 90 3.44 19.51 -4.50
N ASP A 91 2.73 19.78 -3.41
CA ASP A 91 3.17 19.69 -2.02
C ASP A 91 2.68 18.43 -1.29
N ASP A 92 2.17 17.44 -2.04
CA ASP A 92 1.72 16.16 -1.48
C ASP A 92 2.86 15.14 -1.38
N MET A 93 2.87 14.38 -0.30
CA MET A 93 3.61 13.10 -0.26
C MET A 93 2.70 11.99 -0.76
N ILE A 94 3.18 11.15 -1.68
CA ILE A 94 2.41 10.04 -2.24
C ILE A 94 2.73 8.76 -1.47
N ILE A 95 1.72 8.03 -1.02
CA ILE A 95 1.86 6.70 -0.45
C ILE A 95 0.98 5.74 -1.23
N PHE A 96 1.58 4.72 -1.84
CA PHE A 96 0.84 3.65 -2.50
C PHE A 96 0.96 2.35 -1.71
N VAL A 97 -0.19 1.75 -1.37
CA VAL A 97 -0.24 0.41 -0.77
C VAL A 97 -0.36 -0.61 -1.89
N SER A 98 0.73 -1.31 -2.18
CA SER A 98 0.76 -2.37 -3.18
C SER A 98 0.02 -3.62 -2.66
N ALA A 99 -0.48 -4.43 -3.58
CA ALA A 99 -0.92 -5.80 -3.30
C ALA A 99 -0.05 -6.78 -4.10
N HIS A 100 0.41 -7.86 -3.48
CA HIS A 100 1.17 -8.90 -4.19
C HIS A 100 0.23 -9.93 -4.81
N GLN A 101 0.67 -10.59 -5.88
CA GLN A 101 -0.05 -11.71 -6.46
C GLN A 101 -0.35 -12.77 -5.38
N GLY A 102 -1.60 -13.26 -5.36
CA GLY A 102 -2.12 -14.19 -4.34
C GLY A 102 -2.82 -13.53 -3.16
N TYR A 103 -2.93 -12.20 -3.14
CA TYR A 103 -3.64 -11.43 -2.12
C TYR A 103 -5.07 -11.14 -2.56
N LEU A 104 -5.98 -10.93 -1.60
CA LEU A 104 -7.38 -10.60 -1.90
C LEU A 104 -7.53 -9.24 -2.58
N SER A 105 -6.61 -8.33 -2.27
CA SER A 105 -6.54 -6.97 -2.83
C SER A 105 -5.74 -6.87 -4.14
N HIS A 106 -5.23 -7.99 -4.69
CA HIS A 106 -4.42 -7.96 -5.90
C HIS A 106 -5.26 -7.69 -7.16
N MET A 107 -4.79 -6.75 -7.97
CA MET A 107 -5.31 -6.47 -9.30
C MET A 107 -4.13 -6.25 -10.23
N SER A 108 -4.00 -7.06 -11.29
CA SER A 108 -2.85 -6.98 -12.21
C SER A 108 -2.64 -5.60 -12.84
N ILE A 109 -3.72 -4.83 -13.01
CA ILE A 109 -3.65 -3.45 -13.51
C ILE A 109 -2.85 -2.50 -12.60
N LEU A 110 -2.65 -2.87 -11.35
CA LEU A 110 -1.91 -2.09 -10.35
C LEU A 110 -0.44 -2.47 -10.25
N ASP A 111 0.00 -3.55 -10.89
CA ASP A 111 1.38 -4.04 -10.79
C ASP A 111 2.40 -2.99 -11.28
N HIS A 112 2.02 -2.20 -12.29
CA HIS A 112 2.84 -1.13 -12.86
C HIS A 112 2.51 0.26 -12.33
N LEU A 113 1.53 0.40 -11.42
CA LEU A 113 1.13 1.71 -10.89
C LEU A 113 2.28 2.44 -10.16
N PRO A 114 3.13 1.78 -9.35
CA PRO A 114 4.28 2.45 -8.74
C PRO A 114 5.17 3.16 -9.75
N THR A 115 5.54 2.48 -10.83
CA THR A 115 6.39 3.02 -11.90
C THR A 115 5.68 4.17 -12.64
N ARG A 116 4.39 4.01 -12.96
CA ARG A 116 3.61 5.08 -13.61
C ARG A 116 3.46 6.33 -12.73
N LEU A 117 3.33 6.15 -11.41
CA LEU A 117 3.30 7.26 -10.46
C LEU A 117 4.66 7.98 -10.40
N GLU A 118 5.76 7.24 -10.42
CA GLU A 118 7.11 7.80 -10.50
C GLU A 118 7.33 8.61 -11.78
N GLU A 119 6.90 8.09 -12.94
CA GLU A 119 7.00 8.80 -14.22
C GLU A 119 6.13 10.07 -14.27
N ARG A 120 4.91 10.02 -13.72
CA ARG A 120 3.98 11.16 -13.70
C ARG A 120 4.37 12.22 -12.66
N PHE A 121 4.95 11.82 -11.54
CA PHE A 121 5.27 12.66 -10.38
C PHE A 121 6.75 12.54 -10.00
N PRO A 122 7.69 12.90 -10.89
CA PRO A 122 9.11 12.67 -10.68
C PRO A 122 9.69 13.46 -9.50
N HIS A 123 9.08 14.61 -9.16
CA HIS A 123 9.53 15.52 -8.10
C HIS A 123 8.82 15.33 -6.75
N HIS A 124 7.95 14.32 -6.64
CA HIS A 124 7.20 14.05 -5.41
C HIS A 124 7.93 13.04 -4.54
N SER A 125 7.95 13.31 -3.23
CA SER A 125 8.27 12.26 -2.27
C SER A 125 7.22 11.15 -2.34
N ARG A 126 7.68 9.91 -2.45
CA ARG A 126 6.83 8.72 -2.62
C ARG A 126 7.24 7.59 -1.70
N ILE A 127 6.26 6.86 -1.20
CA ILE A 127 6.43 5.63 -0.42
C ILE A 127 5.58 4.53 -1.03
N VAL A 128 6.21 3.40 -1.34
CA VAL A 128 5.50 2.18 -1.74
C VAL A 128 5.53 1.19 -0.59
N ILE A 129 4.34 0.75 -0.18
CA ILE A 129 4.14 -0.20 0.91
C ILE A 129 3.87 -1.57 0.30
N TYR A 130 4.77 -2.51 0.56
CA TYR A 130 4.61 -3.91 0.21
C TYR A 130 4.18 -4.69 1.47
N PRO A 131 2.92 -5.14 1.57
CA PRO A 131 2.42 -5.87 2.72
C PRO A 131 3.19 -7.20 2.90
N LYS A 132 3.18 -7.74 4.12
CA LYS A 132 3.97 -8.94 4.45
C LYS A 132 3.37 -10.18 3.76
N GLN A 133 4.16 -10.89 2.96
CA GLN A 133 3.76 -12.16 2.34
C GLN A 133 3.48 -13.23 3.37
N ARG A 134 2.35 -13.94 3.19
CA ARG A 134 2.15 -15.25 3.82
C ARG A 134 3.21 -16.17 3.22
N VAL A 135 4.26 -16.45 3.98
CA VAL A 135 5.12 -17.60 3.67
C VAL A 135 4.23 -18.82 3.91
N VAL A 136 3.88 -19.55 2.85
CA VAL A 136 3.29 -20.87 3.00
C VAL A 136 4.44 -21.80 3.37
N GLU A 137 4.74 -21.90 4.66
CA GLU A 137 5.53 -23.01 5.19
C GLU A 137 4.67 -24.27 5.06
N GLY A 138 4.97 -25.14 4.08
CA GLY A 138 4.34 -26.46 4.03
C GLY A 138 4.15 -27.13 2.65
N LEU A 139 5.03 -26.96 1.67
CA LEU A 139 5.02 -27.79 0.44
C LEU A 139 6.43 -28.20 -0.04
N LEU A 140 7.37 -28.41 0.87
CA LEU A 140 8.66 -29.08 0.59
C LEU A 140 8.96 -30.17 1.62
N GLU A 141 7.95 -30.96 1.99
CA GLU A 141 8.14 -32.26 2.66
C GLU A 141 7.32 -33.33 1.92
N SER A 142 7.62 -33.52 0.65
CA SER A 142 7.30 -34.75 -0.06
C SER A 142 8.23 -34.82 -1.27
N ASP A 143 9.36 -35.50 -1.11
CA ASP A 143 9.78 -36.63 -1.97
C ASP A 143 11.26 -36.93 -1.72
N ASP A 144 11.58 -37.58 -0.60
CA ASP A 144 12.95 -38.08 -0.35
C ASP A 144 12.97 -39.34 0.54
N SER A 145 12.00 -40.23 0.34
CA SER A 145 12.18 -41.66 0.67
C SER A 145 12.63 -42.38 -0.60
N LEU A 146 13.92 -42.21 -0.84
CA LEU A 146 14.73 -42.86 -1.85
C LEU A 146 14.44 -44.36 -1.96
N PHE A 147 14.31 -44.80 -3.21
CA PHE A 147 14.57 -46.14 -3.69
C PHE A 147 15.56 -46.92 -2.82
N VAL A 148 15.11 -48.02 -2.22
CA VAL A 148 16.01 -49.11 -1.81
C VAL A 148 16.06 -50.09 -2.98
N PRO A 149 17.17 -50.22 -3.72
CA PRO A 149 17.31 -51.30 -4.68
C PRO A 149 17.43 -52.62 -3.90
N SER A 150 16.55 -53.56 -4.21
CA SER A 150 16.68 -54.95 -3.77
C SER A 150 17.99 -55.52 -4.34
N ASN A 151 18.90 -55.98 -3.48
CA ASN A 151 19.93 -56.97 -3.80
C ASN A 151 20.58 -57.51 -2.53
N PHE A 152 20.14 -58.70 -2.11
CA PHE A 152 20.90 -59.94 -1.83
C PHE A 152 20.08 -60.86 -0.92
#